data_AF-N0BN22-F1
#
_entry.id   AF-N0BN22-F1
#
_cell.length_a   1.000
_cell.length_b   1.000
_cell.length_c   1.000
_cell.angle_alpha   90.00
_cell.angle_beta   90.00
_cell.angle_gamma   90.00
#
_symmetry.space_group_name_H-M   'P 1'
#
loop_
_entity.id
_entity.type
_entity.pdbx_description
1 polymer ?
#
loop_
_entity_poly.entity_id
_entity_poly.type
_entity_poly.pdbx_seq_one_letter_code
_entity_poly.pdbx_strand_id
1 'polypeptide(L)'
;MSESGHVFVPDEIKISSNEGIVSWKPERFTKFSGWKHESPASPVPKEVPVRVDLCSYDGNEVNCFEVKIPKEFTSERKAIRVLQQLYTYMKLGVFDRVWLVGPYDWLKQLWEGAPEIFFGELGKVGILGYEYSKRKFEVVKDAEKLNVKKREYITIEEV
;
A
#
# COMPACT_ATOMS: atom_id res chain seq x y z
N MET A 1 5.23 -7.89 -19.96
CA MET A 1 3.86 -8.16 -19.50
C MET A 1 3.43 -6.96 -18.67
N SER A 2 2.32 -6.31 -19.01
CA SER A 2 1.83 -5.13 -18.28
C SER A 2 0.94 -5.57 -17.12
N GLU A 3 1.38 -5.32 -15.88
CA GLU A 3 0.66 -5.70 -14.67
C GLU A 3 -0.40 -4.63 -14.34
N SER A 4 -1.63 -4.74 -14.83
CA SER A 4 -2.78 -4.03 -14.23
C SER A 4 -3.25 -4.77 -12.97
N GLY A 5 -3.71 -4.02 -11.97
CA GLY A 5 -4.24 -4.58 -10.73
C GLY A 5 -5.49 -3.84 -10.29
N HIS A 6 -6.44 -4.56 -9.70
CA HIS A 6 -7.63 -3.99 -9.06
C HIS A 6 -7.37 -3.81 -7.56
N VAL A 7 -7.69 -2.62 -7.04
CA VAL A 7 -7.64 -2.31 -5.61
C VAL A 7 -8.99 -2.65 -5.00
N PHE A 8 -8.99 -3.42 -3.90
CA PHE A 8 -10.19 -3.71 -3.13
C PHE A 8 -10.22 -2.79 -1.91
N VAL A 9 -11.30 -2.02 -1.76
CA VAL A 9 -11.51 -1.11 -0.62
C VAL A 9 -12.75 -1.60 0.13
N PRO A 10 -12.73 -1.64 1.48
CA PRO A 10 -13.93 -1.97 2.27
C PRO A 10 -15.07 -0.98 2.04
N ASP A 11 -16.32 -1.46 2.06
CA ASP A 11 -17.52 -0.63 1.85
C ASP A 11 -17.71 0.43 2.95
N GLU A 12 -17.28 0.10 4.17
CA GLU A 12 -17.38 0.99 5.32
C GLU A 12 -16.13 0.85 6.21
N ILE A 13 -15.48 1.98 6.45
CA ILE A 13 -14.43 2.14 7.47
C ILE A 13 -14.93 3.16 8.48
N LYS A 14 -15.11 2.73 9.74
CA LYS A 14 -15.37 3.67 10.84
C LYS A 14 -14.05 4.09 11.46
N ILE A 15 -13.78 5.39 11.39
CA ILE A 15 -12.57 6.00 11.94
C ILE A 15 -12.97 6.92 13.10
N SER A 16 -12.33 6.71 14.24
CA SER A 16 -12.39 7.58 15.42
C SER A 16 -11.15 8.45 15.45
N SER A 17 -11.33 9.73 15.75
CA SER A 17 -10.23 10.69 15.94
C SER A 17 -9.33 10.32 17.12
N ASN A 18 -9.82 9.53 18.08
CA ASN A 18 -9.09 9.14 19.28
C ASN A 18 -8.51 7.71 19.21
N GLU A 19 -9.08 6.85 18.37
CA GLU A 19 -8.80 5.40 18.38
C GLU A 19 -8.32 4.85 17.02
N GLY A 20 -8.34 5.66 15.95
CA GLY A 20 -8.04 5.20 14.60
C GLY A 20 -9.19 4.39 14.00
N ILE A 21 -8.89 3.34 13.22
CA ILE A 21 -9.92 2.47 12.63
C ILE A 21 -10.58 1.65 13.75
N VAL A 22 -11.81 2.01 14.10
CA VAL A 22 -12.59 1.37 15.18
C VAL A 22 -13.22 0.07 14.68
N SER A 23 -13.68 0.07 13.44
CA SER A 23 -14.23 -1.12 12.79
C SER A 23 -14.16 -0.97 11.28
N TRP A 24 -13.92 -2.09 10.60
CA TRP A 24 -14.10 -2.22 9.16
C TRP A 24 -14.99 -3.44 8.91
N LYS A 25 -15.93 -3.32 7.98
CA LYS A 25 -16.88 -4.39 7.69
C LYS A 25 -17.10 -4.49 6.18
N PRO A 26 -16.68 -5.59 5.53
CA PRO A 26 -17.26 -5.92 4.23
C PRO A 26 -18.59 -6.63 4.52
N GLU A 27 -19.71 -5.91 4.45
CA GLU A 27 -21.02 -6.58 4.55
C GLU A 27 -21.35 -7.37 3.29
N ARG A 28 -20.81 -6.95 2.14
CA ARG A 28 -20.90 -7.66 0.86
C ARG A 28 -19.60 -7.43 0.09
N PHE A 29 -19.15 -8.40 -0.69
CA PHE A 29 -18.15 -8.12 -1.71
C PHE A 29 -18.83 -7.28 -2.79
N THR A 30 -18.82 -5.95 -2.64
CA THR A 30 -19.48 -5.05 -3.59
C THR A 30 -18.68 -5.07 -4.88
N LYS A 31 -19.18 -5.83 -5.86
CA LYS A 31 -18.69 -5.74 -7.23
C LYS A 31 -18.95 -4.33 -7.73
N PHE A 32 -17.90 -3.66 -8.20
CA PHE A 32 -17.99 -2.44 -8.98
C PHE A 32 -19.15 -2.56 -9.99
N SER A 33 -20.07 -1.60 -9.97
CA SER A 33 -21.36 -1.59 -10.67
C SER A 33 -21.20 -1.44 -12.18
N GLY A 34 -20.69 -2.50 -12.82
CA GLY A 34 -20.53 -2.60 -14.27
C GLY A 34 -20.50 -4.02 -14.83
N TRP A 35 -20.71 -5.07 -14.02
CA TRP A 35 -20.61 -6.46 -14.50
C TRP A 35 -21.93 -7.23 -14.37
N LYS A 36 -22.55 -7.47 -15.53
CA LYS A 36 -23.56 -8.50 -15.75
C LYS A 36 -23.00 -9.86 -15.32
N HIS A 37 -23.71 -10.56 -14.43
CA HIS A 37 -23.51 -11.99 -14.24
C HIS A 37 -24.29 -12.73 -15.34
N GLU A 38 -23.74 -12.69 -16.55
CA GLU A 38 -23.76 -13.88 -17.38
C GLU A 38 -22.43 -14.57 -17.08
N SER A 39 -22.41 -15.89 -16.96
CA SER A 39 -21.16 -16.64 -16.94
C SER A 39 -20.88 -17.00 -18.40
N PRO A 40 -20.13 -16.20 -19.19
CA PRO A 40 -19.61 -16.76 -20.42
C PRO A 40 -18.45 -17.66 -20.01
N ALA A 41 -18.20 -18.70 -20.80
CA ALA A 41 -16.85 -19.23 -20.93
C ALA A 41 -15.95 -18.08 -21.43
N SER A 42 -15.49 -17.25 -20.49
CA SER A 42 -14.83 -15.98 -20.79
C SER A 42 -13.33 -16.19 -20.83
N PRO A 43 -12.63 -15.74 -21.87
CA PRO A 43 -11.18 -15.88 -22.03
C PRO A 43 -10.37 -14.91 -21.14
N VAL A 44 -11.00 -14.29 -20.14
CA VAL A 44 -10.36 -13.32 -19.25
C VAL A 44 -9.33 -14.05 -18.38
N PRO A 45 -8.04 -13.70 -18.45
CA PRO A 45 -6.99 -14.32 -17.66
C PRO A 45 -7.32 -14.28 -16.17
N LYS A 46 -7.02 -15.36 -15.44
CA LYS A 46 -7.06 -15.38 -13.97
C LYS A 46 -6.00 -14.41 -13.43
N GLU A 47 -6.34 -13.14 -13.30
CA GLU A 47 -5.46 -12.13 -12.67
C GLU A 47 -5.44 -12.36 -11.15
N VAL A 48 -4.24 -12.48 -10.58
CA VAL A 48 -4.06 -12.57 -9.12
C VAL A 48 -4.16 -11.14 -8.57
N PRO A 49 -5.12 -10.85 -7.67
CA PRO A 49 -5.27 -9.51 -7.13
C PRO A 49 -4.05 -9.11 -6.30
N VAL A 50 -3.51 -7.90 -6.52
CA VAL A 50 -2.46 -7.35 -5.67
C VAL A 50 -3.09 -6.79 -4.41
N ARG A 51 -2.75 -7.38 -3.26
CA ARG A 51 -3.18 -6.92 -1.94
C ARG A 51 -2.13 -5.98 -1.36
N VAL A 52 -2.60 -4.90 -0.76
CA VAL A 52 -1.82 -3.93 0.03
C VAL A 52 -2.36 -3.95 1.45
N ASP A 53 -1.51 -3.68 2.45
CA ASP A 53 -1.95 -3.72 3.84
C ASP A 53 -2.91 -2.58 4.18
N LEU A 54 -2.58 -1.35 3.76
CA LEU A 54 -3.40 -0.16 3.96
C LEU A 54 -3.28 0.81 2.78
N CYS A 55 -4.37 1.51 2.48
CA CYS A 55 -4.40 2.62 1.54
C CYS A 55 -5.14 3.81 2.13
N SER A 56 -4.77 5.01 1.69
CA SER A 56 -5.54 6.24 1.94
C SER A 56 -5.73 7.02 0.65
N TYR A 57 -6.80 7.79 0.59
CA TYR A 57 -7.09 8.76 -0.46
C TYR A 57 -7.64 10.03 0.18
N ASP A 58 -7.13 11.19 -0.23
CA ASP A 58 -7.51 12.50 0.32
C ASP A 58 -8.27 13.39 -0.68
N GLY A 59 -8.76 12.81 -1.78
CA GLY A 59 -9.35 13.56 -2.91
C GLY A 59 -8.35 13.85 -4.03
N ASN A 60 -7.05 13.80 -3.77
CA ASN A 60 -6.01 14.08 -4.76
C ASN A 60 -4.97 12.97 -4.86
N GLU A 61 -4.45 12.50 -3.72
CA GLU A 61 -3.37 11.52 -3.67
C GLU A 61 -3.83 10.17 -3.09
N VAL A 62 -3.47 9.08 -3.77
CA VAL A 62 -3.63 7.71 -3.24
C VAL A 62 -2.29 7.25 -2.69
N ASN A 63 -2.27 6.95 -1.39
CA ASN A 63 -1.09 6.45 -0.68
C ASN A 63 -1.23 4.95 -0.42
N CYS A 64 -0.13 4.22 -0.56
CA CYS A 64 -0.01 2.82 -0.16
C CYS A 64 0.90 2.71 1.06
N PHE A 65 0.48 1.95 2.06
CA PHE A 65 1.26 1.68 3.26
C PHE A 65 1.40 0.17 3.43
N GLU A 66 2.64 -0.32 3.35
CA GLU A 66 3.00 -1.71 3.60
C GLU A 66 3.53 -1.83 5.03
N VAL A 67 2.85 -2.62 5.87
CA VAL A 67 3.15 -2.70 7.29
C VAL A 67 4.02 -3.92 7.56
N LYS A 68 5.19 -3.68 8.17
CA LYS A 68 6.16 -4.71 8.49
C LYS A 68 6.65 -4.63 9.91
N ILE A 69 7.02 -5.79 10.42
CA ILE A 69 7.66 -5.93 11.74
C ILE A 69 9.07 -6.50 11.61
N PRO A 70 9.96 -6.26 12.60
CA PRO A 70 11.38 -6.60 12.48
C PRO A 70 11.66 -8.07 12.09
N LYS A 71 10.77 -9.01 12.47
CA LYS A 71 10.87 -10.43 12.12
C LYS A 71 10.87 -10.72 10.61
N GLU A 72 10.43 -9.76 9.79
CA GLU A 72 10.39 -9.84 8.33
C GLU A 72 11.71 -9.36 7.68
N PHE A 73 12.66 -8.89 8.47
CA PHE A 73 13.98 -8.45 8.00
C PHE A 73 15.13 -9.24 8.64
N THR A 74 14.83 -10.39 9.27
CA THR A 74 15.83 -11.23 9.94
C THR A 74 16.75 -11.98 8.98
N SER A 75 16.49 -11.92 7.67
CA SER A 75 17.36 -12.50 6.66
C SER A 75 17.24 -11.75 5.35
N GLU A 76 18.32 -11.77 4.57
CA GLU A 76 18.39 -11.13 3.25
C GLU A 76 17.22 -11.55 2.35
N ARG A 77 16.91 -12.85 2.30
CA ARG A 77 15.78 -13.37 1.52
C ARG A 77 14.44 -12.73 1.90
N LYS A 78 14.18 -12.50 3.19
CA LYS A 78 12.93 -11.88 3.62
C LYS A 78 12.92 -10.38 3.34
N ALA A 79 14.05 -9.69 3.57
CA ALA A 79 14.20 -8.28 3.23
C ALA A 79 13.97 -8.06 1.72
N ILE A 80 14.60 -8.87 0.86
CA ILE A 80 14.42 -8.82 -0.60
C ILE A 80 12.94 -8.97 -0.98
N ARG A 81 12.19 -9.86 -0.33
CA ARG A 81 10.75 -10.02 -0.62
C ARG A 81 9.96 -8.76 -0.32
N VAL A 82 10.25 -8.09 0.81
CA VAL A 82 9.59 -6.82 1.15
C VAL A 82 9.96 -5.74 0.13
N LEU A 83 11.24 -5.63 -0.24
CA LEU A 83 11.69 -4.66 -1.25
C LEU A 83 11.06 -4.91 -2.62
N GLN A 84 10.94 -6.17 -3.03
CA GLN A 84 10.24 -6.56 -4.27
C GLN A 84 8.77 -6.17 -4.22
N GLN A 85 8.10 -6.39 -3.08
CA GLN A 85 6.70 -6.04 -2.91
C GLN A 85 6.48 -4.52 -3.00
N LEU A 86 7.33 -3.72 -2.34
CA LEU A 86 7.30 -2.26 -2.45
C LEU A 86 7.53 -1.81 -3.91
N TYR A 87 8.50 -2.41 -4.60
CA TYR A 87 8.77 -2.11 -6.00
C TYR A 87 7.57 -2.45 -6.89
N THR A 88 6.91 -3.59 -6.68
CA THR A 88 5.67 -3.95 -7.39
C THR A 88 4.62 -2.87 -7.22
N TYR A 89 4.39 -2.37 -6.00
CA TYR A 89 3.41 -1.30 -5.76
C TYR A 89 3.74 -0.01 -6.50
N MET A 90 5.01 0.36 -6.56
CA MET A 90 5.44 1.50 -7.38
C MET A 90 5.14 1.29 -8.87
N LYS A 91 5.30 0.06 -9.38
CA LYS A 91 5.10 -0.27 -10.80
C LYS A 91 3.65 -0.49 -11.19
N LEU A 92 2.75 -0.71 -10.23
CA LEU A 92 1.32 -0.71 -10.51
C LEU A 92 0.86 0.60 -11.14
N GLY A 93 1.50 1.73 -10.78
CA GLY A 93 1.15 3.05 -11.34
C GLY A 93 -0.22 3.54 -10.88
N VAL A 94 -0.64 3.11 -9.69
CA VAL A 94 -1.89 3.48 -9.01
C VAL A 94 -1.63 4.40 -7.82
N PHE A 95 -0.54 4.21 -7.08
CA PHE A 95 -0.22 4.97 -5.87
C PHE A 95 0.69 6.16 -6.18
N ASP A 96 0.40 7.34 -5.62
CA ASP A 96 1.31 8.49 -5.70
C ASP A 96 2.49 8.29 -4.79
N ARG A 97 2.29 7.62 -3.65
CA ARG A 97 3.32 7.43 -2.64
C ARG A 97 3.20 6.04 -2.08
N VAL A 98 4.36 5.42 -1.87
CA VAL A 98 4.49 4.10 -1.26
C VAL A 98 5.30 4.26 0.00
N TRP A 99 4.77 3.73 1.09
CA TRP A 99 5.32 3.83 2.43
C TRP A 99 5.60 2.45 3.01
N LEU A 100 6.80 2.27 3.57
CA LEU A 100 7.09 1.20 4.50
C LEU A 100 6.76 1.67 5.91
N VAL A 101 5.93 0.92 6.63
CA VAL A 101 5.46 1.26 7.97
C VAL A 101 5.87 0.19 8.98
N GLY A 102 6.27 0.60 10.18
CA GLY A 102 6.72 -0.33 11.21
C GLY A 102 7.18 0.38 12.49
N PRO A 103 7.74 -0.35 13.49
CA PRO A 103 8.27 0.27 14.70
C PRO A 103 9.34 1.32 14.41
N TYR A 104 9.21 2.51 15.00
CA TYR A 104 10.07 3.67 14.72
C TYR A 104 11.56 3.39 14.90
N ASP A 105 11.97 2.92 16.08
CA ASP A 105 13.40 2.71 16.38
C ASP A 105 14.06 1.74 15.40
N TRP A 106 13.34 0.69 15.02
CA TRP A 106 13.84 -0.29 14.06
C TRP A 106 13.95 0.30 12.65
N LEU A 107 12.91 0.99 12.17
CA LEU A 107 12.95 1.59 10.83
C LEU A 107 13.99 2.70 10.73
N LYS A 108 14.20 3.47 11.81
CA LYS A 108 15.25 4.46 11.89
C LYS A 108 16.64 3.82 11.81
N GLN A 109 16.89 2.76 12.57
CA GLN A 109 18.13 2.00 12.49
C GLN A 109 18.35 1.39 11.10
N LEU A 110 17.29 0.87 10.47
CA LEU A 110 17.36 0.32 9.11
C LEU A 110 17.77 1.39 8.09
N TRP A 111 17.13 2.57 8.16
CA TRP A 111 17.41 3.67 7.24
C TRP A 111 18.78 4.29 7.45
N GLU A 112 19.18 4.53 8.70
CA GLU A 112 20.47 5.16 9.01
C GLU A 112 21.64 4.17 8.86
N GLY A 113 21.41 2.89 9.17
CA GLY A 113 22.45 1.86 9.17
C GLY A 113 22.70 1.18 7.82
N ALA A 114 21.71 1.15 6.93
CA ALA A 114 21.82 0.55 5.60
C ALA A 114 20.91 1.24 4.57
N PRO A 115 21.03 2.57 4.35
CA PRO A 115 20.18 3.31 3.42
C PRO A 115 20.25 2.75 1.98
N GLU A 116 21.38 2.15 1.61
CA GLU A 116 21.65 1.58 0.29
C GLU A 116 20.71 0.45 -0.10
N ILE A 117 20.02 -0.21 0.84
CA ILE A 117 19.01 -1.22 0.49
C ILE A 117 17.83 -0.63 -0.28
N PHE A 118 17.62 0.69 -0.15
CA PHE A 118 16.61 1.46 -0.90
C PHE A 118 17.25 2.18 -2.10
N PHE A 119 18.13 1.52 -2.84
CA PHE A 119 18.77 2.11 -4.02
C PHE A 119 17.83 2.25 -5.23
N GLY A 120 18.18 3.15 -6.16
CA GLY A 120 17.44 3.35 -7.41
C GLY A 120 16.03 3.87 -7.17
N GLU A 121 15.03 3.25 -7.82
CA GLU A 121 13.63 3.66 -7.67
C GLU A 121 13.11 3.47 -6.24
N LEU A 122 13.60 2.46 -5.49
CA LEU A 122 13.21 2.27 -4.08
C LEU A 122 13.61 3.45 -3.19
N GLY A 123 14.51 4.31 -3.67
CA GLY A 123 14.87 5.58 -3.04
C GLY A 123 13.69 6.55 -2.92
N LYS A 124 12.57 6.31 -3.60
CA LYS A 124 11.35 7.11 -3.50
C LYS A 124 10.37 6.63 -2.42
N VAL A 125 10.57 5.42 -1.88
CA VAL A 125 9.69 4.85 -0.84
C VAL A 125 9.87 5.64 0.46
N GLY A 126 8.77 6.10 1.05
CA GLY A 126 8.79 6.72 2.37
C GLY A 126 8.90 5.69 3.48
N ILE A 127 9.44 6.10 4.62
CA ILE A 127 9.59 5.27 5.82
C ILE A 127 8.87 5.98 6.96
N LEU A 128 7.78 5.36 7.43
CA LEU A 128 6.93 5.89 8.48
C LEU A 128 7.02 5.00 9.72
N GLY A 129 7.62 5.52 10.78
CA GLY A 129 7.77 4.82 12.06
C GLY A 129 6.58 5.05 12.98
N TYR A 130 6.09 4.01 13.65
CA TYR A 130 5.14 4.13 14.74
C TYR A 130 5.86 4.01 16.09
N GLU A 131 5.68 5.00 16.96
CA GLU A 131 6.20 5.00 18.31
C GLU A 131 5.09 4.63 19.30
N TYR A 132 5.03 3.36 19.70
CA TYR A 132 3.94 2.80 20.52
C TYR A 132 3.77 3.54 21.86
N SER A 133 4.87 3.88 22.53
CA SER A 133 4.86 4.59 23.82
C SER A 133 4.20 5.97 23.74
N LYS A 134 4.35 6.65 22.60
CA LYS A 134 3.81 8.00 22.36
C LYS A 134 2.54 8.00 21.49
N ARG A 135 2.08 6.81 21.04
CA ARG A 135 0.91 6.61 20.17
C ARG A 135 0.90 7.52 18.95
N LYS A 136 2.06 7.71 18.32
CA LYS A 136 2.20 8.63 17.20
C LYS A 136 3.02 8.02 16.08
N PHE A 137 2.78 8.49 14.87
CA PHE A 137 3.62 8.20 13.71
C PHE A 137 4.64 9.33 13.53
N GLU A 138 5.85 8.95 13.14
CA GLU A 138 6.94 9.87 12.78
C GLU A 138 7.52 9.47 11.43
N VAL A 139 7.77 10.46 10.59
CA VAL A 139 8.44 10.27 9.29
C VAL A 139 9.94 10.11 9.54
N VAL A 140 10.48 8.94 9.23
CA VAL A 140 11.94 8.69 9.22
C VAL A 140 12.54 9.22 7.92
N LYS A 141 11.81 9.00 6.82
CA LYS A 141 12.15 9.46 5.48
C LYS A 141 10.85 9.70 4.73
N ASP A 142 10.71 10.87 4.13
CA ASP A 142 9.50 11.19 3.36
C ASP A 142 9.41 10.35 2.08
N ALA A 143 8.19 10.07 1.63
CA ALA A 143 7.96 9.44 0.34
C ALA A 143 8.07 10.48 -0.78
N GLU A 144 8.67 10.12 -1.90
CA GLU A 144 8.60 10.95 -3.10
C GLU A 144 7.33 10.64 -3.90
N LYS A 145 6.81 11.67 -4.58
CA LYS A 145 5.65 11.51 -5.46
C LYS A 145 6.05 10.73 -6.72
N LEU A 146 5.30 9.67 -7.01
CA LEU A 146 5.46 8.80 -8.16
C LEU A 146 4.69 9.34 -9.37
N ASN A 147 5.17 8.97 -10.56
CA ASN A 147 4.47 9.29 -11.81
C ASN A 147 3.36 8.26 -12.07
N VAL A 148 2.13 8.62 -11.70
CA VAL A 148 0.94 7.77 -11.79
C VAL A 148 0.31 7.90 -13.17
N LYS A 149 0.27 6.80 -13.94
CA LYS A 149 -0.31 6.78 -15.29
C LYS A 149 -1.63 5.99 -15.39
N LYS A 150 -1.89 5.05 -14.48
CA LYS A 150 -3.03 4.13 -14.62
C LYS A 150 -4.33 4.63 -14.01
N ARG A 151 -4.32 5.76 -13.28
CA ARG A 151 -5.53 6.35 -12.71
C ARG A 151 -6.53 6.85 -13.74
N GLU A 152 -6.10 7.11 -14.97
CA GLU A 152 -7.01 7.49 -16.06
C GLU A 152 -8.11 6.45 -16.31
N TYR A 153 -7.90 5.20 -15.88
CA TYR A 153 -8.86 4.10 -16.03
C TYR A 153 -9.56 3.70 -14.71
N ILE A 154 -9.34 4.45 -13.63
CA ILE A 154 -9.89 4.16 -12.29
C ILE A 154 -10.82 5.32 -11.89
N THR A 155 -12.12 5.05 -11.85
CA THR A 155 -13.10 5.97 -11.25
C THR A 155 -13.11 5.76 -9.74
N ILE A 156 -12.77 6.80 -8.97
CA ILE A 156 -12.93 6.82 -7.51
C ILE A 156 -14.13 7.73 -7.22
N GLU A 157 -15.21 7.16 -6.70
CA GLU A 157 -16.43 7.92 -6.34
C GLU A 157 -16.37 8.29 -4.86
N GLU A 158 -16.61 9.57 -4.54
CA GLU A 158 -16.85 10.00 -3.16
C GLU A 158 -18.25 9.57 -2.73
N VAL A 159 -18.35 8.93 -1.56
CA VAL A 159 -19.62 8.48 -0.95
C VAL A 159 -20.05 9.47 0.13
#